data_AF-A0A7J4II62-F1
#
_entry.id   AF-A0A7J4II62-F1
#
_cell.length_a   1.000
_cell.length_b   1.000
_cell.length_c   1.000
_cell.angle_alpha   90.00
_cell.angle_beta   90.00
_cell.angle_gamma   90.00
#
_symmetry.space_group_name_H-M   'P 1'
#
loop_
_entity.id
_entity.type
_entity.pdbx_description
1 polymer ?
#
loop_
_entity_poly.entity_id
_entity_poly.type
_entity_poly.pdbx_seq_one_letter_code
_entity_poly.pdbx_strand_id
1 'polypeptide(L)'
;LALYCEAMKINVYDVRSGVDSLKGEGITRAVLWPGAGVGGHCLTKDTYHLERGVRTLGKDALDFPDDLMSLYVVARRINDFMPTHMVRLTREGLARMGLPLEGARIALLGWAFIGNSDDARNPPSEPYRDLLVDAGADVRVHDPHVLSYPGVPLSRDLDGVLGDADAVVLFTAHDEYRRLDPEAVRRMSGREHPVIVDGRNLVDPDAFIRAGWIYKGIGRGDRNEHPIV
;
A
#
# COMPACT_ATOMS: atom_id res chain seq x y z
N LEU A 1 5.19 0.70 13.08
CA LEU A 1 4.07 0.08 13.84
C LEU A 1 3.38 -1.03 13.05
N ALA A 2 2.78 -0.78 11.88
CA ALA A 2 2.09 -1.81 11.09
C ALA A 2 2.93 -3.08 10.85
N LEU A 3 4.18 -2.94 10.40
CA LEU A 3 5.10 -4.07 10.20
C LEU A 3 5.33 -4.90 11.48
N TYR A 4 5.35 -4.24 12.64
CA TYR A 4 5.53 -4.91 13.93
C TYR A 4 4.26 -5.65 14.34
N CYS A 5 3.08 -5.04 14.11
CA CYS A 5 1.80 -5.69 14.35
C CYS A 5 1.61 -6.94 13.48
N GLU A 6 2.05 -6.90 12.22
CA GLU A 6 2.07 -8.08 11.35
C GLU A 6 2.94 -9.21 11.93
N ALA A 7 4.17 -8.90 12.36
CA ALA A 7 5.08 -9.88 12.95
C ALA A 7 4.54 -10.49 14.26
N MET A 8 3.83 -9.70 15.06
CA MET A 8 3.18 -10.14 16.30
C MET A 8 1.81 -10.78 16.08
N LYS A 9 1.30 -10.82 14.85
CA LYS A 9 -0.03 -11.33 14.48
C LYS A 9 -1.18 -10.60 15.19
N ILE A 10 -1.07 -9.29 15.30
CA ILE A 10 -2.10 -8.41 15.88
C ILE A 10 -2.55 -7.34 14.88
N ASN A 11 -3.70 -6.71 15.17
CA ASN A 11 -4.30 -5.68 14.34
C ASN A 11 -3.75 -4.28 14.68
N VAL A 12 -3.08 -3.62 13.71
CA VAL A 12 -2.57 -2.25 13.89
C VAL A 12 -3.69 -1.23 14.14
N TYR A 13 -4.89 -1.45 13.59
CA TYR A 13 -5.99 -0.49 13.67
C TYR A 13 -6.59 -0.43 15.08
N ASP A 14 -6.58 -1.55 15.81
CA ASP A 14 -6.97 -1.59 17.22
C ASP A 14 -5.92 -0.88 18.10
N VAL A 15 -4.63 -1.17 17.86
CA VAL A 15 -3.52 -0.49 18.56
C VAL A 15 -3.57 1.03 18.31
N ARG A 16 -3.75 1.44 17.05
CA ARG A 16 -3.90 2.84 16.67
C ARG A 16 -5.08 3.49 17.39
N SER A 17 -6.23 2.85 17.41
CA SER A 17 -7.44 3.37 18.08
C SER A 17 -7.23 3.50 19.59
N GLY A 18 -6.54 2.55 20.21
CA GLY A 18 -6.14 2.62 21.62
C GLY A 18 -5.23 3.82 21.90
N VAL A 19 -4.19 4.04 21.08
CA VAL A 19 -3.30 5.21 21.23
C VAL A 19 -4.04 6.52 20.95
N ASP A 20 -4.90 6.54 19.94
CA ASP A 20 -5.67 7.73 19.54
C ASP A 20 -6.76 8.10 20.55
N SER A 21 -7.15 7.19 21.46
CA SER A 21 -8.11 7.49 22.54
C SER A 21 -7.63 8.57 23.52
N LEU A 22 -6.32 8.83 23.58
CA LEU A 22 -5.74 9.91 24.39
C LEU A 22 -5.98 11.25 23.69
N LYS A 23 -6.95 12.03 24.19
CA LYS A 23 -7.35 13.34 23.63
C LYS A 23 -6.97 14.50 24.54
N GLY A 24 -6.59 15.62 23.93
CA GLY A 24 -6.22 16.87 24.61
C GLY A 24 -5.05 17.57 23.93
N GLU A 25 -4.97 18.89 24.04
CA GLU A 25 -3.84 19.67 23.55
C GLU A 25 -2.56 19.28 24.33
N GLY A 26 -1.46 19.03 23.62
CA GLY A 26 -0.22 18.48 24.23
C GLY A 26 -0.30 17.02 24.70
N ILE A 27 -1.49 16.41 24.70
CA ILE A 27 -1.73 15.01 25.09
C ILE A 27 -1.97 14.13 23.86
N THR A 28 -2.63 14.63 22.83
CA THR A 28 -2.98 13.83 21.65
C THR A 28 -1.74 13.38 20.90
N ARG A 29 -1.63 12.07 20.62
CA ARG A 29 -0.47 11.48 19.92
C ARG A 29 -0.49 11.70 18.40
N ALA A 30 -1.63 12.14 17.86
CA ALA A 30 -1.85 12.46 16.44
C ALA A 30 -1.40 11.33 15.49
N VAL A 31 -1.76 10.09 15.81
CA VAL A 31 -1.29 8.92 15.05
C VAL A 31 -1.94 8.88 13.67
N LEU A 32 -1.12 8.92 12.63
CA LEU A 32 -1.56 8.86 11.24
C LEU A 32 -2.04 7.46 10.84
N TRP A 33 -2.61 7.35 9.65
CA TRP A 33 -3.03 6.07 9.07
C TRP A 33 -1.84 5.38 8.39
N PRO A 34 -1.61 4.08 8.62
CA PRO A 34 -0.62 3.32 7.84
C PRO A 34 -1.10 3.13 6.39
N GLY A 35 -0.18 2.87 5.47
CA GLY A 35 -0.56 2.56 4.10
C GLY A 35 0.60 2.15 3.19
N ALA A 36 0.29 1.93 1.91
CA ALA A 36 1.18 1.37 0.89
C ALA A 36 2.40 2.22 0.51
N GLY A 37 2.51 3.43 1.06
CA GLY A 37 3.60 4.36 0.82
C GLY A 37 3.15 5.81 0.87
N VAL A 38 4.08 6.70 0.55
CA VAL A 38 3.88 8.16 0.56
C VAL A 38 4.26 8.72 -0.80
N GLY A 39 3.33 9.41 -1.44
CA GLY A 39 3.56 10.09 -2.71
C GLY A 39 3.62 11.61 -2.60
N GLY A 40 3.54 12.28 -3.74
CA GLY A 40 3.68 13.73 -3.87
C GLY A 40 5.12 14.18 -3.73
N HIS A 41 5.37 15.48 -3.91
CA HIS A 41 6.73 16.03 -3.82
C HIS A 41 7.14 16.41 -2.40
N CYS A 42 6.30 17.12 -1.65
CA CYS A 42 6.70 17.72 -0.38
C CYS A 42 7.17 16.67 0.64
N LEU A 43 6.31 15.67 0.92
CA LEU A 43 6.61 14.60 1.89
C LEU A 43 7.76 13.68 1.46
N THR A 44 8.16 13.72 0.18
CA THR A 44 9.15 12.82 -0.38
C THR A 44 10.55 13.41 -0.52
N LYS A 45 10.68 14.74 -0.47
CA LYS A 45 11.95 15.43 -0.67
C LYS A 45 12.31 16.48 0.38
N ASP A 46 11.34 17.05 1.10
CA ASP A 46 11.59 18.26 1.89
C ASP A 46 12.57 18.02 3.04
N THR A 47 12.61 16.80 3.61
CA THR A 47 13.60 16.42 4.61
C THR A 47 15.03 16.40 4.05
N TYR A 48 15.21 16.03 2.77
CA TYR A 48 16.52 16.10 2.12
C TYR A 48 16.92 17.54 1.81
N HIS A 49 15.97 18.40 1.45
CA HIS A 49 16.23 19.84 1.31
C HIS A 49 16.64 20.47 2.64
N LEU A 50 15.99 20.09 3.74
CA LEU A 50 16.36 20.51 5.09
C LEU A 50 17.79 20.08 5.45
N GLU A 51 18.12 18.79 5.28
CA GLU A 51 19.49 18.30 5.55
C GLU A 51 20.54 18.99 4.68
N ARG A 52 20.24 19.20 3.40
CA ARG A 52 21.12 19.95 2.50
C ARG A 52 21.30 21.39 2.98
N GLY A 53 20.23 22.04 3.42
CA GLY A 53 20.26 23.38 3.99
C GLY A 53 21.20 23.46 5.18
N VAL A 54 21.08 22.53 6.14
CA VAL A 54 22.00 22.44 7.29
C VAL A 54 23.46 22.26 6.85
N ARG A 55 23.74 21.35 5.92
CA ARG A 55 25.10 21.09 5.43
C ARG A 55 25.71 22.25 4.62
N THR A 56 24.87 23.05 3.95
CA THR A 56 25.33 24.12 3.05
C THR A 56 25.45 25.46 3.77
N LEU A 57 24.55 25.74 4.72
CA LEU A 57 24.48 27.02 5.43
C LEU A 57 25.07 26.95 6.84
N GLY A 58 25.18 25.76 7.43
CA GLY A 58 25.86 25.54 8.70
C GLY A 58 27.34 25.87 8.59
N LYS A 59 27.82 26.74 9.48
CA LYS A 59 29.22 27.16 9.52
C LYS A 59 30.09 26.20 10.33
N ASP A 60 29.49 25.59 11.35
CA ASP A 60 30.11 24.63 12.24
C ASP A 60 29.53 23.23 12.01
N ALA A 61 30.22 22.20 12.49
CA ALA A 61 29.67 20.86 12.51
C ALA A 61 28.38 20.83 13.35
N LEU A 62 27.35 20.15 12.85
CA LEU A 62 26.12 19.94 13.59
C LEU A 62 26.42 19.09 14.83
N ASP A 63 26.08 19.58 16.02
CA ASP A 63 26.14 18.78 17.26
C ASP A 63 25.02 17.72 17.24
N PHE A 64 25.32 16.60 16.60
CA PHE A 64 24.43 15.45 16.42
C PHE A 64 25.29 14.16 16.44
N PRO A 65 24.78 13.04 16.97
CA PRO A 65 25.56 11.80 17.04
C PRO A 65 26.06 11.34 15.67
N ASP A 66 27.38 11.17 15.53
CA ASP A 66 28.05 10.94 14.23
C ASP A 66 27.58 9.67 13.51
N ASP A 67 27.30 8.60 14.26
CA ASP A 67 26.93 7.28 13.70
C ASP A 67 25.41 7.10 13.49
N LEU A 68 24.61 8.15 13.73
CA LEU A 68 23.16 8.07 13.58
C LEU A 68 22.67 8.73 12.30
N MET A 69 21.67 8.10 11.71
CA MET A 69 20.84 8.71 10.69
C MET A 69 19.78 9.58 11.37
N SER A 70 19.51 10.77 10.80
CA SER A 70 18.40 11.59 11.31
C SER A 70 17.09 10.81 11.24
N LEU A 71 16.21 11.03 12.23
CA LEU A 71 14.88 10.42 12.25
C LEU A 71 14.11 10.71 10.94
N TYR A 72 14.34 11.87 10.34
CA TYR A 72 13.72 12.26 9.08
C TYR A 72 14.12 11.36 7.91
N VAL A 73 15.41 11.03 7.77
CA VAL A 73 15.88 10.12 6.71
C VAL A 73 15.46 8.68 7.00
N VAL A 74 15.44 8.25 8.27
CA VAL A 74 14.88 6.94 8.64
C VAL A 74 13.39 6.88 8.27
N ALA A 75 12.61 7.92 8.55
CA ALA A 75 11.20 7.99 8.16
C ALA A 75 11.01 7.92 6.64
N ARG A 76 11.85 8.61 5.86
CA ARG A 76 11.86 8.49 4.38
C ARG A 76 12.08 7.05 3.94
N ARG A 77 13.13 6.40 4.45
CA ARG A 77 13.47 5.00 4.10
C ARG A 77 12.35 4.02 4.45
N ILE A 78 11.70 4.18 5.61
CA ILE A 78 10.56 3.33 6.00
C ILE A 78 9.37 3.56 5.06
N ASN A 79 9.06 4.81 4.72
CA ASN A 79 7.98 5.12 3.77
C ASN A 79 8.26 4.60 2.36
N ASP A 80 9.51 4.69 1.90
CA ASP A 80 9.95 4.22 0.58
C ASP A 80 10.03 2.69 0.50
N PHE A 81 10.11 2.00 1.64
CA PHE A 81 10.06 0.54 1.72
C PHE A 81 8.64 -0.02 1.57
N MET A 82 7.60 0.76 1.84
CA MET A 82 6.21 0.25 1.87
C MET A 82 5.73 -0.37 0.55
N PRO A 83 6.09 0.15 -0.65
CA PRO A 83 5.81 -0.54 -1.91
C PRO A 83 6.46 -1.93 -2.01
N THR A 84 7.69 -2.09 -1.54
CA THR A 84 8.37 -3.42 -1.47
C THR A 84 7.64 -4.37 -0.52
N HIS A 85 7.14 -3.86 0.61
CA HIS A 85 6.32 -4.64 1.53
C HIS A 85 5.00 -5.09 0.89
N MET A 86 4.37 -4.23 0.09
CA MET A 86 3.18 -4.61 -0.69
C MET A 86 3.50 -5.76 -1.67
N VAL A 87 4.64 -5.72 -2.37
CA VAL A 87 5.08 -6.83 -3.24
C VAL A 87 5.22 -8.13 -2.44
N ARG A 88 5.80 -8.06 -1.23
CA ARG A 88 5.90 -9.22 -0.33
C ARG A 88 4.52 -9.78 0.01
N LEU A 89 3.55 -8.93 0.39
CA LEU A 89 2.19 -9.35 0.70
C LEU A 89 1.50 -10.00 -0.50
N THR A 90 1.63 -9.42 -1.70
CA THR A 90 1.10 -9.99 -2.95
C THR A 90 1.69 -11.36 -3.25
N ARG A 91 3.03 -11.49 -3.17
CA ARG A 91 3.71 -12.77 -3.37
C ARG A 91 3.27 -13.83 -2.37
N GLU A 92 3.12 -13.47 -1.10
CA GLU A 92 2.63 -14.39 -0.06
C GLU A 92 1.17 -14.79 -0.27
N GLY A 93 0.32 -13.88 -0.75
CA GLY A 93 -1.05 -14.19 -1.12
C GLY A 93 -1.11 -15.18 -2.29
N LEU A 94 -0.37 -14.91 -3.38
CA LEU A 94 -0.31 -15.77 -4.56
C LEU A 94 0.27 -17.15 -4.23
N ALA A 95 1.31 -17.21 -3.39
CA ALA A 95 1.88 -18.48 -2.94
C ALA A 95 0.86 -19.35 -2.19
N ARG A 96 -0.07 -18.74 -1.44
CA ARG A 96 -1.18 -19.46 -0.79
C ARG A 96 -2.22 -19.97 -1.77
N MET A 97 -2.34 -19.34 -2.94
CA MET A 97 -3.12 -19.85 -4.09
C MET A 97 -2.36 -20.93 -4.89
N GLY A 98 -1.09 -21.18 -4.56
CA GLY A 98 -0.22 -22.08 -5.33
C GLY A 98 0.33 -21.48 -6.64
N LEU A 99 0.25 -20.16 -6.81
CA LEU A 99 0.82 -19.47 -7.97
C LEU A 99 2.11 -18.72 -7.64
N PRO A 100 3.12 -18.76 -8.54
CA PRO A 100 4.27 -17.87 -8.45
C PRO A 100 3.86 -16.43 -8.82
N LEU A 101 4.78 -15.49 -8.58
CA LEU A 101 4.61 -14.10 -9.01
C LEU A 101 4.76 -13.94 -10.53
N GLU A 102 5.67 -14.70 -11.13
CA GLU A 102 5.92 -14.74 -12.57
C GLU A 102 4.67 -15.24 -13.31
N GLY A 103 4.21 -14.48 -14.30
CA GLY A 103 3.00 -14.78 -15.06
C GLY A 103 1.67 -14.51 -14.34
N ALA A 104 1.70 -14.08 -13.06
CA ALA A 104 0.48 -13.73 -12.34
C ALA A 104 -0.16 -12.46 -12.92
N ARG A 105 -1.49 -12.46 -13.03
CA ARG A 105 -2.28 -11.32 -13.49
C ARG A 105 -2.71 -10.47 -12.30
N ILE A 106 -2.22 -9.24 -12.21
CA ILE A 106 -2.41 -8.36 -11.07
C ILE A 106 -3.23 -7.13 -11.48
N ALA A 107 -4.41 -6.98 -10.89
CA ALA A 107 -5.23 -5.79 -10.97
C ALA A 107 -4.78 -4.78 -9.91
N LEU A 108 -4.04 -3.75 -10.34
CA LEU A 108 -3.59 -2.66 -9.48
C LEU A 108 -4.64 -1.53 -9.49
N LEU A 109 -5.36 -1.38 -8.38
CA LEU A 109 -6.39 -0.37 -8.22
C LEU A 109 -5.83 0.85 -7.48
N GLY A 110 -5.69 1.95 -8.23
CA GLY A 110 -5.19 3.23 -7.76
C GLY A 110 -3.78 3.52 -8.24
N TRP A 111 -3.64 4.65 -8.95
CA TRP A 111 -2.37 5.20 -9.40
C TRP A 111 -2.08 6.55 -8.75
N ALA A 112 -3.10 7.39 -8.54
CA ALA A 112 -2.96 8.62 -7.76
C ALA A 112 -2.49 8.30 -6.34
N PHE A 113 -1.73 9.18 -5.68
CA PHE A 113 -1.32 8.92 -4.29
C PHE A 113 -2.36 9.40 -3.26
N ILE A 114 -3.35 10.18 -3.68
CA ILE A 114 -4.45 10.72 -2.88
C ILE A 114 -5.77 10.12 -3.36
N GLY A 115 -6.64 9.73 -2.42
CA GLY A 115 -7.99 9.28 -2.75
C GLY A 115 -8.81 10.37 -3.42
N ASN A 116 -9.61 9.98 -4.43
CA ASN A 116 -10.51 10.85 -5.19
C ASN A 116 -9.82 12.06 -5.85
N SER A 117 -8.57 11.89 -6.30
CA SER A 117 -7.76 12.90 -6.97
C SER A 117 -7.04 12.29 -8.16
N ASP A 118 -6.68 13.10 -9.14
CA ASP A 118 -5.83 12.76 -10.29
C ASP A 118 -4.33 12.98 -10.04
N ASP A 119 -3.94 13.36 -8.81
CA ASP A 119 -2.56 13.66 -8.47
C ASP A 119 -1.71 12.39 -8.38
N ALA A 120 -1.04 12.08 -9.49
CA ALA A 120 -0.12 10.96 -9.65
C ALA A 120 1.35 11.39 -9.60
N ARG A 121 1.69 12.48 -8.91
CA ARG A 121 3.11 12.90 -8.79
C ARG A 121 3.84 11.99 -7.80
N ASN A 122 4.87 11.30 -8.28
CA ASN A 122 5.70 10.38 -7.51
C ASN A 122 4.85 9.37 -6.69
N PRO A 123 3.99 8.58 -7.36
CA PRO A 123 3.03 7.76 -6.66
C PRO A 123 3.70 6.49 -6.11
N PRO A 124 3.31 5.99 -4.92
CA PRO A 124 3.89 4.77 -4.36
C PRO A 124 3.53 3.51 -5.15
N SER A 125 2.53 3.58 -6.04
CA SER A 125 2.13 2.51 -6.95
C SER A 125 3.15 2.24 -8.06
N GLU A 126 3.95 3.23 -8.44
CA GLU A 126 4.96 3.10 -9.50
C GLU A 126 6.07 2.10 -9.12
N PRO A 127 6.82 2.29 -8.00
CA PRO A 127 7.84 1.31 -7.61
C PRO A 127 7.26 -0.08 -7.31
N TYR A 128 6.00 -0.17 -6.87
CA TYR A 128 5.31 -1.45 -6.72
C TYR A 128 5.09 -2.15 -8.07
N ARG A 129 4.55 -1.43 -9.05
CA ARG A 129 4.28 -1.94 -10.39
C ARG A 129 5.56 -2.36 -11.09
N ASP A 130 6.62 -1.56 -10.99
CA ASP A 130 7.90 -1.87 -11.64
C ASP A 130 8.53 -3.13 -11.07
N LEU A 131 8.55 -3.31 -9.74
CA LEU A 131 9.03 -4.53 -9.10
C LEU A 131 8.25 -5.80 -9.52
N LEU A 132 6.96 -5.67 -9.81
CA LEU A 132 6.14 -6.78 -10.28
C LEU A 132 6.37 -7.11 -11.75
N VAL A 133 6.48 -6.09 -12.60
CA VAL A 133 6.78 -6.25 -14.02
C VAL A 133 8.17 -6.84 -14.21
N ASP A 134 9.16 -6.38 -13.44
CA ASP A 134 10.51 -6.94 -13.43
C ASP A 134 10.54 -8.42 -12.97
N ALA A 135 9.58 -8.81 -12.13
CA ALA A 135 9.38 -10.19 -11.70
C ALA A 135 8.52 -11.03 -12.67
N GLY A 136 8.14 -10.47 -13.83
CA GLY A 136 7.40 -11.16 -14.90
C GLY A 136 5.89 -11.23 -14.71
N ALA A 137 5.29 -10.44 -13.82
CA ALA A 137 3.84 -10.38 -13.65
C ALA A 137 3.17 -9.50 -14.73
N ASP A 138 1.91 -9.83 -15.10
CA ASP A 138 1.04 -8.98 -15.93
C ASP A 138 0.30 -8.00 -15.03
N VAL A 139 0.74 -6.74 -14.97
CA VAL A 139 0.14 -5.71 -14.12
C VAL A 139 -0.77 -4.79 -14.93
N ARG A 140 -2.07 -4.83 -14.62
CA ARG A 140 -3.09 -3.96 -15.21
C ARG A 140 -3.48 -2.90 -14.21
N VAL A 141 -3.32 -1.64 -14.59
CA VAL A 141 -3.53 -0.51 -13.70
C VAL A 141 -4.89 0.13 -13.97
N HIS A 142 -5.67 0.31 -12.91
CA HIS A 142 -6.92 1.07 -12.94
C HIS A 142 -6.80 2.32 -12.08
N ASP A 143 -7.22 3.47 -12.61
CA ASP A 143 -7.47 4.68 -11.81
C ASP A 143 -8.60 5.50 -12.45
N PRO A 144 -9.67 5.85 -11.71
CA PRO A 144 -10.80 6.55 -12.29
C PRO A 144 -10.54 8.05 -12.54
N HIS A 145 -9.49 8.64 -11.95
CA HIS A 145 -9.20 10.07 -12.02
C HIS A 145 -7.96 10.41 -12.85
N VAL A 146 -6.94 9.54 -12.88
CA VAL A 146 -5.73 9.78 -13.67
C VAL A 146 -5.98 9.45 -15.14
N LEU A 147 -5.95 10.47 -16.00
CA LEU A 147 -6.24 10.32 -17.43
C LEU A 147 -5.15 9.58 -18.20
N SER A 148 -3.88 9.88 -17.90
CA SER A 148 -2.73 9.27 -18.55
C SER A 148 -1.48 9.49 -17.70
N TYR A 149 -0.50 8.60 -17.87
CA TYR A 149 0.79 8.71 -17.21
C TYR A 149 1.90 8.22 -18.17
N PRO A 150 3.05 8.92 -18.27
CA PRO A 150 4.10 8.54 -19.21
C PRO A 150 4.61 7.12 -18.97
N GLY A 151 4.60 6.28 -20.02
CA GLY A 151 5.14 4.93 -19.97
C GLY A 151 4.30 3.90 -19.21
N VAL A 152 3.14 4.28 -18.67
CA VAL A 152 2.26 3.38 -17.90
C VAL A 152 0.86 3.35 -18.52
N PRO A 153 0.43 2.21 -19.07
CA PRO A 153 -0.95 2.02 -19.51
C PRO A 153 -1.91 2.07 -18.32
N LEU A 154 -2.85 3.02 -18.36
CA LEU A 154 -3.91 3.17 -17.37
C LEU A 154 -5.26 2.85 -18.02
N SER A 155 -6.07 2.06 -17.33
CA SER A 155 -7.46 1.79 -17.71
C SER A 155 -8.41 2.51 -16.77
N ARG A 156 -9.55 2.97 -17.32
CA ARG A 156 -10.72 3.43 -16.55
C ARG A 156 -11.87 2.41 -16.59
N ASP A 157 -11.63 1.27 -17.24
CA ASP A 157 -12.53 0.12 -17.23
C ASP A 157 -12.13 -0.78 -16.08
N LEU A 158 -12.81 -0.61 -14.94
CA LEU A 158 -12.59 -1.39 -13.73
C LEU A 158 -12.84 -2.88 -13.99
N ASP A 159 -13.90 -3.21 -14.72
CA ASP A 159 -14.29 -4.59 -14.99
C ASP A 159 -13.25 -5.30 -15.86
N GLY A 160 -12.74 -4.61 -16.88
CA GLY A 160 -11.67 -5.13 -17.73
C GLY A 160 -10.34 -5.37 -16.99
N VAL A 161 -10.02 -4.54 -15.98
CA VAL A 161 -8.82 -4.73 -15.15
C VAL A 161 -8.99 -5.87 -14.15
N LEU A 162 -10.17 -6.00 -13.55
CA LEU A 162 -10.51 -7.07 -12.60
C LEU A 162 -10.69 -8.44 -13.26
N GLY A 163 -11.11 -8.44 -14.53
CA GLY A 163 -11.30 -9.64 -15.31
C GLY A 163 -10.05 -10.50 -15.29
N ASP A 164 -10.24 -11.78 -14.94
CA ASP A 164 -9.18 -12.79 -14.96
C ASP A 164 -8.01 -12.58 -13.95
N ALA A 165 -8.12 -11.61 -13.04
CA ALA A 165 -7.04 -11.28 -12.11
C ALA A 165 -6.77 -12.37 -11.05
N ASP A 166 -5.50 -12.71 -10.85
CA ASP A 166 -5.05 -13.58 -9.75
C ASP A 166 -4.99 -12.83 -8.42
N ALA A 167 -4.63 -11.54 -8.49
CA ALA A 167 -4.58 -10.65 -7.34
C ALA A 167 -5.19 -9.28 -7.65
N VAL A 168 -5.99 -8.75 -6.73
CA VAL A 168 -6.51 -7.39 -6.72
C VAL A 168 -5.80 -6.61 -5.61
N VAL A 169 -5.22 -5.46 -5.94
CA VAL A 169 -4.32 -4.73 -5.04
C VAL A 169 -4.79 -3.29 -4.91
N LEU A 170 -5.11 -2.88 -3.68
CA LEU A 170 -5.63 -1.54 -3.39
C LEU A 170 -4.50 -0.60 -2.97
N PHE A 171 -4.11 0.30 -3.87
CA PHE A 171 -3.04 1.29 -3.62
C PHE A 171 -3.56 2.67 -3.26
N THR A 172 -4.78 3.01 -3.66
CA THR A 172 -5.34 4.36 -3.48
C THR A 172 -6.75 4.30 -2.95
N ALA A 173 -7.06 5.20 -2.03
CA ALA A 173 -8.30 5.22 -1.27
C ALA A 173 -9.45 5.92 -2.01
N HIS A 174 -9.71 5.54 -3.27
CA HIS A 174 -10.86 6.04 -4.03
C HIS A 174 -12.17 5.46 -3.49
N ASP A 175 -13.25 6.24 -3.53
CA ASP A 175 -14.56 5.80 -3.05
C ASP A 175 -15.15 4.65 -3.85
N GLU A 176 -14.79 4.53 -5.13
CA GLU A 176 -15.20 3.43 -5.98
C GLU A 176 -14.72 2.07 -5.42
N TYR A 177 -13.49 2.02 -4.90
CA TYR A 177 -12.91 0.77 -4.40
C TYR A 177 -13.47 0.33 -3.04
N ARG A 178 -14.04 1.27 -2.28
CA ARG A 178 -14.76 0.95 -1.02
C ARG A 178 -16.05 0.17 -1.26
N ARG A 179 -16.57 0.20 -2.50
CA ARG A 179 -17.85 -0.40 -2.88
C ARG A 179 -17.68 -1.72 -3.61
N LEU A 180 -16.47 -2.25 -3.69
CA LEU A 180 -16.22 -3.56 -4.30
C LEU A 180 -17.01 -4.64 -3.55
N ASP A 181 -17.87 -5.34 -4.28
CA ASP A 181 -18.58 -6.51 -3.78
C ASP A 181 -17.66 -7.74 -3.92
N PRO A 182 -17.27 -8.39 -2.81
CA PRO A 182 -16.39 -9.56 -2.84
C PRO A 182 -16.88 -10.69 -3.75
N GLU A 183 -18.19 -10.93 -3.82
CA GLU A 183 -18.75 -12.02 -4.63
C GLU A 183 -18.77 -11.69 -6.12
N ALA A 184 -19.15 -10.46 -6.47
CA ALA A 184 -19.13 -10.00 -7.85
C ALA A 184 -17.70 -10.01 -8.41
N VAL A 185 -16.75 -9.42 -7.68
CA VAL A 185 -15.35 -9.33 -8.13
C VAL A 185 -14.70 -10.72 -8.24
N ARG A 186 -15.01 -11.66 -7.33
CA ARG A 186 -14.51 -13.04 -7.41
C ARG A 186 -15.04 -13.77 -8.64
N ARG A 187 -16.32 -13.57 -8.98
CA ARG A 187 -16.89 -14.16 -10.21
C ARG A 187 -16.21 -13.62 -11.46
N MET A 188 -15.88 -12.33 -11.48
CA MET A 188 -15.18 -11.70 -12.60
C MET A 188 -13.73 -12.17 -12.76
N SER A 189 -13.04 -12.45 -11.65
CA SER A 189 -11.68 -13.00 -11.71
C SER A 189 -11.64 -14.45 -12.21
N GLY A 190 -12.75 -15.19 -12.09
CA GLY A 190 -12.84 -16.60 -12.48
C GLY A 190 -11.97 -17.53 -11.64
N ARG A 191 -11.44 -17.06 -10.49
CA ARG A 191 -10.59 -17.83 -9.58
C ARG A 191 -11.40 -18.37 -8.41
N GLU A 192 -11.03 -19.55 -7.94
CA GLU A 192 -11.64 -20.13 -6.74
C GLU A 192 -11.26 -19.31 -5.49
N HIS A 193 -9.99 -18.96 -5.33
CA HIS A 193 -9.50 -18.20 -4.18
C HIS A 193 -8.58 -17.04 -4.62
N PRO A 194 -9.09 -16.02 -5.32
CA PRO A 194 -8.29 -14.87 -5.74
C PRO A 194 -7.71 -14.14 -4.52
N VAL A 195 -6.59 -13.45 -4.74
CA VAL A 195 -5.90 -12.70 -3.70
C VAL A 195 -6.40 -11.26 -3.66
N ILE A 196 -6.65 -10.72 -2.47
CA ILE A 196 -6.82 -9.27 -2.29
C ILE A 196 -5.74 -8.74 -1.34
N VAL A 197 -5.06 -7.68 -1.77
CA VAL A 197 -4.01 -7.01 -0.99
C VAL A 197 -4.41 -5.56 -0.72
N ASP A 198 -4.75 -5.26 0.53
CA ASP A 198 -5.24 -3.95 0.94
C ASP A 198 -4.14 -3.08 1.57
N GLY A 199 -3.66 -2.11 0.79
CA GLY A 199 -2.67 -1.14 1.22
C GLY A 199 -3.25 0.11 1.88
N ARG A 200 -4.58 0.22 2.01
CA ARG A 200 -5.28 1.45 2.44
C ARG A 200 -6.42 1.21 3.45
N ASN A 201 -6.65 -0.02 3.89
CA ASN A 201 -7.72 -0.41 4.81
C ASN A 201 -9.11 0.02 4.31
N LEU A 202 -9.39 -0.30 3.04
CA LEU A 202 -10.64 0.07 2.36
C LEU A 202 -11.72 -1.00 2.47
N VAL A 203 -11.33 -2.27 2.59
CA VAL A 203 -12.28 -3.38 2.57
C VAL A 203 -12.41 -4.01 3.96
N ASP A 204 -13.57 -4.61 4.21
CA ASP A 204 -13.76 -5.50 5.37
C ASP A 204 -13.12 -6.86 5.08
N PRO A 205 -12.04 -7.25 5.79
CA PRO A 205 -11.38 -8.52 5.50
C PRO A 205 -12.26 -9.72 5.79
N ASP A 206 -13.13 -9.65 6.80
CA ASP A 206 -13.96 -10.79 7.15
C ASP A 206 -15.02 -11.04 6.08
N ALA A 207 -15.51 -9.99 5.41
CA ALA A 207 -16.38 -10.12 4.24
C ALA A 207 -15.66 -10.78 3.06
N PHE A 208 -14.44 -10.33 2.73
CA PHE A 208 -13.65 -10.91 1.64
C PHE A 208 -13.25 -12.36 1.93
N ILE A 209 -12.79 -12.67 3.15
CA ILE A 209 -12.42 -14.03 3.57
C ILE A 209 -13.63 -14.97 3.46
N ARG A 210 -14.82 -14.56 3.95
CA ARG A 210 -16.05 -15.37 3.83
C ARG A 210 -16.48 -15.61 2.38
N ALA A 211 -16.19 -14.67 1.48
CA ALA A 211 -16.46 -14.81 0.06
C ALA A 211 -15.43 -15.71 -0.67
N GLY A 212 -14.43 -16.24 0.05
CA GLY A 212 -13.43 -17.18 -0.47
C GLY A 212 -12.11 -16.54 -0.91
N TRP A 213 -11.87 -15.26 -0.59
CA TRP A 213 -10.63 -14.58 -0.95
C TRP A 213 -9.47 -14.93 -0.03
N ILE A 214 -8.26 -14.91 -0.58
CA ILE A 214 -7.02 -14.85 0.21
C ILE A 214 -6.73 -13.39 0.51
N TYR A 215 -6.99 -12.96 1.74
CA TYR A 215 -6.78 -11.59 2.19
C TYR A 215 -5.35 -11.37 2.71
N LYS A 216 -4.77 -10.24 2.29
CA LYS A 216 -3.59 -9.61 2.88
C LYS A 216 -3.85 -8.12 3.07
N GLY A 217 -3.32 -7.53 4.13
CA GLY A 217 -3.46 -6.11 4.39
C GLY A 217 -2.35 -5.56 5.26
N ILE A 218 -2.04 -4.27 5.07
CA ILE A 218 -1.03 -3.59 5.88
C ILE A 218 -1.48 -3.53 7.33
N GLY A 219 -0.63 -4.07 8.22
CA GLY A 219 -0.88 -4.08 9.66
C GLY A 219 -1.99 -5.02 10.11
N ARG A 220 -2.50 -5.90 9.24
CA ARG A 220 -3.53 -6.89 9.55
C ARG A 220 -2.93 -8.24 9.95
N GLY A 221 -2.05 -8.23 10.96
CA GLY A 221 -1.43 -9.46 11.48
C GLY A 221 -2.46 -10.48 11.96
N ASP A 222 -3.63 -10.01 12.38
CA ASP A 222 -4.80 -10.79 12.79
C ASP A 222 -5.51 -11.53 11.64
N ARG A 223 -5.24 -11.16 10.38
CA ARG A 223 -5.91 -11.72 9.20
C ARG A 223 -4.98 -12.19 8.09
N ASN A 224 -3.73 -11.72 8.02
CA ASN A 224 -2.80 -12.08 6.93
C ASN A 224 -2.51 -13.60 6.82
N GLU A 225 -2.80 -14.37 7.86
CA GLU A 225 -2.66 -15.83 7.92
C GLU A 225 -4.00 -16.57 8.14
N HIS A 226 -5.15 -15.93 7.83
CA HIS A 226 -6.47 -16.56 7.96
C HIS A 226 -6.53 -17.91 7.21
N PRO A 227 -7.33 -18.91 7.64
CA PRO A 227 -7.52 -20.13 6.85
C PRO A 227 -8.23 -19.84 5.52
N ILE A 228 -7.90 -20.58 4.46
CA ILE A 228 -8.66 -20.52 3.19
C ILE A 228 -9.97 -21.29 3.44
N VAL A 229 -11.10 -20.64 3.14
CA VAL A 229 -12.46 -21.17 3.34
C VAL A 229 -13.09 -21.43 2.00
#